data_AF-Q21BT1-F1
#
_entry.id   AF-Q21BT1-F1
#
_cell.length_a   1.000
_cell.length_b   1.000
_cell.length_c   1.000
_cell.angle_alpha   90.00
_cell.angle_beta   90.00
_cell.angle_gamma   90.00
#
_symmetry.space_group_name_H-M   'P 1'
#
loop_
_entity.id
_entity.type
_entity.pdbx_description
1 polymer ?
#
loop_
_entity_poly.entity_id
_entity_poly.type
_entity_poly.pdbx_seq_one_letter_code
_entity_poly.pdbx_strand_id
1 'polypeptide(L)'
;MASLDAVSIAILLGAFLVMVGILSSLLALRFGAPLLLVFLFIGMAAGESGPGGLRFDDLQTTYLVGSVALALILFDGGLKTKLQSIQTVLAPSVVLATLGVLLTALITAPVAHYVLELNWAEALLIGAVVASTDAAAVFLLVHAQGLRLRPRVGATLEVESGTNDPFAVFLTLMLVELITVGDSTAWHVIMLFLRDALLGAVVGFVGGRLVVLALNRVALPQGLHAPFVATAALVIFGAAQSSHASGFLAVYLAGIIIGNRPTRAHNSVVTFLDAATWLAQIVMFVLLGLLVSPQRLLGSIGPAIVIALALMLVARPVAVFLCLAPFRFNWREKLFVAWVGLRGAVAIFLASIPMLVGLSNAYLYFDVAFVVVLISLLLQGWTLGFAARRLHVALPRADRGPRRVELDLPGQLEQQLVGYAVRPKSLYLRRGLIPSWSKPTLVIRDQRILSPAEAEPVSAGDYIYLLAPPEKAEALDRFFVDMSPSSAPDPHLLGDFMVVGEVTLGDLAGIYGVNVAPDEAQLTLADYFDVHLDRAPKLGATLPLDSIVLVARSLGGGRVNVIGLRLPEDDEPPRPPMTRIQTLKRKLAAIWASVAGI
;
A
#
# COMPACT_ATOMS: atom_id res chain seq x y z
N MET A 1 -40.99 23.39 -20.43
CA MET A 1 -41.00 23.66 -18.97
C MET A 1 -40.85 22.36 -18.21
N ALA A 2 -41.76 21.37 -18.34
CA ALA A 2 -41.65 20.06 -17.67
C ALA A 2 -40.30 19.33 -17.83
N SER A 3 -39.64 19.40 -19.00
CA SER A 3 -38.30 18.85 -19.21
C SER A 3 -37.18 19.60 -18.49
N LEU A 4 -37.29 20.94 -18.38
CA LEU A 4 -36.36 21.78 -17.61
C LEU A 4 -36.56 21.59 -16.10
N ASP A 5 -37.81 21.37 -15.68
CA ASP A 5 -38.15 21.07 -14.28
C ASP A 5 -37.60 19.71 -13.87
N ALA A 6 -37.72 18.69 -14.74
CA ALA A 6 -37.13 17.38 -14.51
C ALA A 6 -35.60 17.43 -14.38
N VAL A 7 -34.92 18.21 -15.23
CA VAL A 7 -33.47 18.44 -15.12
C VAL A 7 -33.11 19.17 -13.84
N SER A 8 -33.87 20.21 -13.46
CA SER A 8 -33.64 20.97 -12.22
C SER A 8 -33.83 20.11 -10.97
N ILE A 9 -34.85 19.24 -10.98
CA ILE A 9 -35.10 18.26 -9.92
C ILE A 9 -33.96 17.24 -9.86
N ALA A 10 -33.50 16.72 -11.00
CA ALA A 10 -32.37 15.79 -11.04
C ALA A 10 -31.08 16.42 -10.51
N ILE A 11 -30.81 17.69 -10.83
CA ILE A 11 -29.66 18.44 -10.30
C ILE A 11 -29.81 18.63 -8.79
N LEU A 12 -30.96 19.13 -8.34
CA LEU A 12 -31.23 19.34 -6.91
C LEU A 12 -31.05 18.05 -6.12
N LEU A 13 -31.61 16.96 -6.64
CA LEU A 13 -31.59 15.66 -5.99
C LEU A 13 -30.20 15.05 -6.00
N GLY A 14 -29.48 15.10 -7.13
CA GLY A 14 -28.09 14.65 -7.22
C GLY A 14 -27.18 15.43 -6.27
N ALA A 15 -27.28 16.76 -6.25
CA ALA A 15 -26.53 17.61 -5.33
C ALA A 15 -26.89 17.33 -3.87
N PHE A 16 -28.17 17.12 -3.57
CA PHE A 16 -28.64 16.78 -2.23
C PHE A 16 -28.12 15.42 -1.78
N LEU A 17 -28.18 14.38 -2.62
CA LEU A 17 -27.65 13.05 -2.30
C LEU A 17 -26.13 13.10 -2.05
N VAL A 18 -25.38 13.85 -2.86
CA VAL A 18 -23.95 14.06 -2.65
C VAL A 18 -23.69 14.81 -1.34
N MET A 19 -24.46 15.87 -1.04
CA MET A 19 -24.34 16.64 0.20
C MET A 19 -24.63 15.78 1.44
N VAL A 20 -25.72 15.01 1.42
CA VAL A 20 -26.08 14.06 2.47
C VAL A 20 -25.00 13.00 2.62
N GLY A 21 -24.46 12.50 1.51
CA GLY A 21 -23.30 11.60 1.51
C GLY A 21 -22.12 12.24 2.25
N ILE A 22 -21.67 13.42 1.84
CA ILE A 22 -20.54 14.11 2.48
C ILE A 22 -20.80 14.33 3.99
N LEU A 23 -21.99 14.80 4.38
CA LEU A 23 -22.34 15.02 5.79
C LEU A 23 -22.41 13.71 6.59
N SER A 24 -22.88 12.63 5.95
CA SER A 24 -22.95 11.30 6.57
C SER A 24 -21.57 10.73 6.91
N SER A 25 -20.50 11.20 6.26
CA SER A 25 -19.12 10.81 6.58
C SER A 25 -18.73 11.12 8.02
N LEU A 26 -19.24 12.22 8.58
CA LEU A 26 -19.01 12.60 9.98
C LEU A 26 -19.63 11.57 10.95
N LEU A 27 -20.78 11.00 10.56
CA LEU A 27 -21.48 9.99 11.35
C LEU A 27 -20.84 8.62 11.17
N ALA A 28 -20.45 8.26 9.94
CA ALA A 28 -19.79 7.00 9.61
C ALA A 28 -18.49 6.81 10.41
N LEU A 29 -17.70 7.89 10.55
CA LEU A 29 -16.47 7.89 11.36
C LEU A 29 -16.73 7.61 12.85
N ARG A 30 -17.90 7.97 13.38
CA ARG A 30 -18.27 7.71 14.78
C ARG A 30 -18.68 6.25 15.01
N PHE A 31 -19.39 5.66 14.05
CA PHE A 31 -19.85 4.27 14.16
C PHE A 31 -18.82 3.25 13.66
N GLY A 32 -17.79 3.67 12.94
CA GLY A 32 -16.81 2.76 12.34
C GLY A 32 -17.33 2.02 11.11
N ALA A 33 -18.46 2.49 10.55
CA ALA A 33 -19.05 1.91 9.34
C ALA A 33 -18.22 2.28 8.10
N PRO A 34 -18.09 1.37 7.11
CA PRO A 34 -17.52 1.72 5.82
C PRO A 34 -18.31 2.85 5.17
N LEU A 35 -17.66 3.98 4.93
CA LEU A 35 -18.34 5.16 4.39
C LEU A 35 -19.04 4.87 3.04
N LEU A 36 -18.44 4.03 2.21
CA LEU A 36 -19.00 3.61 0.92
C LEU A 36 -20.36 2.89 1.06
N LEU A 37 -20.55 2.15 2.17
CA LEU A 37 -21.80 1.46 2.47
C LEU A 37 -22.94 2.46 2.70
N VAL A 38 -22.64 3.61 3.31
CA VAL A 38 -23.63 4.66 3.57
C VAL A 38 -24.15 5.24 2.26
N PHE A 39 -23.27 5.48 1.29
CA PHE A 39 -23.67 5.98 -0.04
C PHE A 39 -24.54 4.99 -0.80
N LEU A 40 -24.22 3.70 -0.69
CA LEU A 40 -25.02 2.63 -1.29
C LEU A 40 -26.43 2.58 -0.70
N PHE A 41 -26.56 2.69 0.63
CA PHE A 41 -27.86 2.74 1.30
C PHE A 41 -28.64 4.02 0.98
N ILE A 42 -27.96 5.17 0.90
CA ILE A 42 -28.60 6.42 0.48
C ILE A 42 -29.16 6.28 -0.94
N GLY A 43 -28.38 5.71 -1.88
CA GLY A 43 -28.84 5.43 -3.24
C GLY A 43 -30.04 4.48 -3.26
N MET A 44 -29.96 3.35 -2.56
CA MET A 44 -31.06 2.38 -2.47
C MET A 44 -32.32 2.98 -1.84
N ALA A 45 -32.17 3.80 -0.80
CA ALA A 45 -33.29 4.46 -0.14
C ALA A 45 -33.93 5.52 -1.04
N ALA A 46 -33.14 6.19 -1.88
CA ALA A 46 -33.62 7.17 -2.84
C ALA A 46 -34.28 6.51 -4.07
N GLY A 47 -33.87 5.30 -4.46
CA GLY A 47 -34.32 4.60 -5.67
C GLY A 47 -35.80 4.24 -5.72
N GLU A 48 -36.23 3.66 -6.84
CA GLU A 48 -37.66 3.47 -7.19
C GLU A 48 -38.44 2.74 -6.11
N SER A 49 -37.81 1.75 -5.50
CA SER A 49 -38.44 0.90 -4.50
C SER A 49 -38.04 1.23 -3.06
N GLY A 50 -37.24 2.29 -2.88
CA GLY A 50 -36.94 2.89 -1.58
C GLY A 50 -37.97 3.97 -1.20
N PRO A 51 -37.88 4.53 0.03
CA PRO A 51 -38.76 5.61 0.48
C PRO A 51 -38.70 6.88 -0.39
N GLY A 52 -37.64 7.08 -1.19
CA GLY A 52 -37.51 8.21 -2.12
C GLY A 52 -38.30 8.07 -3.42
N GLY A 53 -38.65 6.86 -3.84
CA GLY A 53 -39.51 6.60 -5.00
C GLY A 53 -38.96 7.08 -6.35
N LEU A 54 -37.65 7.30 -6.49
CA LEU A 54 -37.07 7.81 -7.73
C LEU A 54 -36.93 6.71 -8.77
N ARG A 55 -37.73 6.80 -9.82
CA ARG A 55 -37.64 5.91 -10.98
C ARG A 55 -36.35 6.24 -11.75
N PHE A 56 -35.31 5.44 -11.53
CA PHE A 56 -34.02 5.60 -12.18
C PHE A 56 -33.61 4.28 -12.87
N ASP A 57 -33.96 4.17 -14.15
CA ASP A 57 -33.68 2.99 -14.99
C ASP A 57 -32.70 3.29 -16.14
N ASP A 58 -31.92 4.38 -16.02
CA ASP A 58 -30.99 4.77 -17.07
C ASP A 58 -29.62 4.07 -16.92
N LEU A 59 -29.55 2.86 -17.48
CA LEU A 59 -28.33 2.06 -17.54
C LEU A 59 -27.21 2.77 -18.31
N GLN A 60 -27.55 3.49 -19.39
CA GLN A 60 -26.56 4.13 -20.26
C GLN A 60 -25.89 5.31 -19.55
N THR A 61 -26.68 6.15 -18.87
CA THR A 61 -26.14 7.23 -18.02
C THR A 61 -25.34 6.66 -16.85
N THR A 62 -25.81 5.59 -16.21
CA THR A 62 -25.08 4.92 -15.13
C THR A 62 -23.73 4.41 -15.59
N TYR A 63 -23.67 3.77 -16.77
CA TYR A 63 -22.43 3.29 -17.35
C TYR A 63 -21.49 4.42 -17.76
N LEU A 64 -22.02 5.49 -18.37
CA LEU A 64 -21.20 6.64 -18.78
C LEU A 64 -20.58 7.31 -17.56
N VAL A 65 -21.38 7.64 -16.54
CA VAL A 65 -20.89 8.28 -15.32
C VAL A 65 -19.97 7.33 -14.55
N GLY A 66 -20.32 6.05 -14.46
CA GLY A 66 -19.50 5.01 -13.86
C GLY A 66 -18.15 4.83 -14.57
N SER A 67 -18.12 4.88 -15.90
CA SER A 67 -16.87 4.77 -16.68
C SER A 67 -15.95 5.97 -16.44
N VAL A 68 -16.51 7.18 -16.43
CA VAL A 68 -15.76 8.41 -16.12
C VAL A 68 -15.21 8.35 -14.68
N ALA A 69 -16.05 7.96 -13.73
CA ALA A 69 -15.67 7.84 -12.34
C ALA A 69 -14.58 6.78 -12.14
N LEU A 70 -14.72 5.59 -12.74
CA LEU A 70 -13.72 4.52 -12.69
C LEU A 70 -12.41 4.93 -13.35
N ALA A 71 -12.46 5.64 -14.48
CA ALA A 71 -11.26 6.15 -15.14
C ALA A 71 -10.47 7.11 -14.24
N LEU A 72 -11.15 8.02 -13.53
CA LEU A 72 -10.51 8.92 -12.56
C LEU A 72 -9.96 8.17 -11.34
N ILE A 73 -10.70 7.20 -10.81
CA ILE A 73 -10.28 6.37 -9.66
C ILE A 73 -9.01 5.57 -10.02
N LEU A 74 -9.00 4.90 -11.17
CA LEU A 74 -7.83 4.13 -11.62
C LEU A 74 -6.65 5.04 -11.96
N PHE A 75 -6.89 6.20 -12.56
CA PHE A 75 -5.85 7.17 -12.86
C PHE A 75 -5.15 7.66 -11.57
N ASP A 76 -5.93 8.04 -10.55
CA ASP A 76 -5.40 8.45 -9.24
C ASP A 76 -4.67 7.31 -8.53
N GLY A 77 -5.21 6.08 -8.59
CA GLY A 77 -4.53 4.90 -8.08
C GLY A 77 -3.16 4.68 -8.74
N GLY A 78 -3.08 4.86 -10.06
CA GLY A 78 -1.82 4.86 -10.80
C GLY A 78 -0.89 5.99 -10.36
N LEU A 79 -1.41 7.21 -10.19
CA LEU A 79 -0.65 8.40 -9.80
C LEU A 79 0.03 8.25 -8.43
N LYS A 80 -0.66 7.63 -7.46
CA LYS A 80 -0.14 7.38 -6.11
C LYS A 80 0.86 6.22 -6.03
N THR A 81 0.88 5.35 -7.05
CA THR A 81 1.76 4.18 -7.10
C THR A 81 3.22 4.58 -7.32
N LYS A 82 4.06 4.49 -6.28
CA LYS A 82 5.51 4.78 -6.36
C LYS A 82 6.30 3.57 -6.85
N LEU A 83 6.87 3.65 -8.06
CA LEU A 83 7.65 2.58 -8.69
C LEU A 83 8.75 2.07 -7.77
N GLN A 84 9.53 2.94 -7.13
CA GLN A 84 10.61 2.56 -6.22
C GLN A 84 10.13 1.76 -5.00
N SER A 85 8.94 2.06 -4.48
CA SER A 85 8.37 1.37 -3.33
C SER A 85 7.80 -0.01 -3.69
N ILE A 86 7.35 -0.19 -4.93
CA ILE A 86 6.66 -1.41 -5.35
C ILE A 86 7.59 -2.48 -5.95
N GLN A 87 8.84 -2.16 -6.33
CA GLN A 87 9.75 -3.14 -6.96
C GLN A 87 9.93 -4.42 -6.14
N THR A 88 9.93 -4.30 -4.80
CA THR A 88 10.08 -5.44 -3.88
C THR A 88 8.83 -6.30 -3.71
N VAL A 89 7.66 -5.77 -4.10
CA VAL A 89 6.34 -6.43 -3.98
C VAL A 89 5.62 -6.63 -5.31
N LEU A 90 6.20 -6.19 -6.43
CA LEU A 90 5.57 -6.23 -7.74
C LEU A 90 5.24 -7.67 -8.17
N ALA A 91 6.19 -8.59 -8.03
CA ALA A 91 5.98 -10.00 -8.39
C ALA A 91 4.80 -10.65 -7.62
N PRO A 92 4.74 -10.61 -6.28
CA PRO A 92 3.59 -11.17 -5.56
C PRO A 92 2.28 -10.44 -5.89
N SER A 93 2.29 -9.12 -6.03
CA SER A 93 1.08 -8.36 -6.36
C SER A 93 0.53 -8.65 -7.74
N VAL A 94 1.37 -8.77 -8.77
CA VAL A 94 0.94 -9.09 -10.13
C VAL A 94 0.38 -10.51 -10.20
N VAL A 95 1.00 -11.48 -9.52
CA VAL A 95 0.48 -12.85 -9.46
C VAL A 95 -0.90 -12.88 -8.77
N LEU A 96 -1.07 -12.16 -7.66
CA LEU A 96 -2.37 -12.03 -6.99
C LEU A 96 -3.41 -11.35 -7.90
N ALA A 97 -3.03 -10.27 -8.57
CA ALA A 97 -3.91 -9.49 -9.43
C ALA A 97 -4.33 -10.19 -10.73
N THR A 98 -3.61 -11.23 -11.15
CA THR A 98 -3.89 -11.97 -12.39
C THR A 98 -4.36 -13.38 -12.07
N LEU A 99 -3.43 -14.26 -11.69
CA LEU A 99 -3.71 -15.64 -11.34
C LEU A 99 -4.63 -15.73 -10.12
N GLY A 100 -4.47 -14.86 -9.12
CA GLY A 100 -5.34 -14.85 -7.95
C GLY A 100 -6.79 -14.50 -8.29
N VAL A 101 -7.02 -13.55 -9.20
CA VAL A 101 -8.36 -13.18 -9.70
C VAL A 101 -8.96 -14.33 -10.49
N LEU A 102 -8.19 -14.93 -11.41
CA LEU A 102 -8.63 -16.09 -12.19
C LEU A 102 -8.99 -17.28 -11.31
N LEU A 103 -8.14 -17.63 -10.34
CA LEU A 103 -8.41 -18.70 -9.37
C LEU A 103 -9.63 -18.38 -8.51
N THR A 104 -9.79 -17.13 -8.07
CA THR A 104 -10.98 -16.72 -7.31
C THR A 104 -12.24 -16.93 -8.14
N ALA A 105 -12.24 -16.49 -9.40
CA ALA A 105 -13.38 -16.69 -10.30
C ALA A 105 -13.67 -18.17 -10.54
N LEU A 106 -12.65 -18.98 -10.81
CA LEU A 106 -12.78 -20.44 -11.04
C LEU A 106 -13.29 -21.19 -9.81
N ILE A 107 -12.94 -20.78 -8.59
CA ILE A 107 -13.42 -21.42 -7.36
C ILE A 107 -14.83 -20.94 -7.00
N THR A 108 -15.16 -19.68 -7.28
CA THR A 108 -16.51 -19.12 -7.04
C THR A 108 -17.53 -19.65 -8.06
N ALA A 109 -17.12 -19.93 -9.31
CA ALA A 109 -18.01 -20.36 -10.38
C ALA A 109 -18.81 -21.64 -10.07
N PRO A 110 -18.23 -22.75 -9.56
CA PRO A 110 -19.01 -23.92 -9.18
C PRO A 110 -20.11 -23.60 -8.15
N VAL A 111 -19.83 -22.72 -7.19
CA VAL A 111 -20.82 -22.31 -6.18
C VAL A 111 -21.95 -21.53 -6.85
N ALA A 112 -21.64 -20.59 -7.73
CA ALA A 112 -22.64 -19.85 -8.48
C ALA A 112 -23.49 -20.78 -9.38
N HIS A 113 -22.86 -21.74 -10.06
CA HIS A 113 -23.53 -22.73 -10.91
C HIS A 113 -24.61 -23.52 -10.15
N TYR A 114 -24.24 -24.12 -9.02
CA TYR A 114 -25.16 -24.97 -8.27
C TYR A 114 -26.22 -24.20 -7.48
N VAL A 115 -25.90 -22.99 -7.02
CA VAL A 115 -26.81 -22.22 -6.15
C VAL A 115 -27.79 -21.36 -6.96
N LEU A 116 -27.41 -20.94 -8.17
CA LEU A 116 -28.23 -20.10 -9.04
C LEU A 116 -28.76 -20.82 -10.30
N GLU A 117 -28.42 -22.12 -10.47
CA GLU A 117 -28.82 -22.94 -11.62
C GLU A 117 -28.39 -22.35 -12.98
N LEU A 118 -27.28 -21.61 -12.99
CA LEU A 118 -26.72 -20.96 -14.18
C LEU A 118 -25.87 -21.90 -15.00
N ASN A 119 -25.62 -21.60 -16.28
CA ASN A 119 -24.62 -22.36 -17.03
C ASN A 119 -23.18 -22.04 -16.55
N TRP A 120 -22.19 -22.82 -16.98
CA TRP A 120 -20.80 -22.63 -16.56
C TRP A 120 -20.20 -21.28 -16.96
N ALA A 121 -20.55 -20.74 -18.13
CA ALA A 121 -20.03 -19.46 -18.59
C ALA A 121 -20.60 -18.29 -17.77
N GLU A 122 -21.91 -18.33 -17.47
CA GLU A 122 -22.59 -17.35 -16.61
C GLU A 122 -22.10 -17.42 -15.16
N ALA A 123 -21.89 -18.63 -14.65
CA ALA A 123 -21.36 -18.83 -13.30
C ALA A 123 -19.91 -18.31 -13.18
N LEU A 124 -19.10 -18.52 -14.22
CA LEU A 124 -17.75 -17.96 -14.31
C LEU A 124 -17.78 -16.43 -14.46
N LEU A 125 -18.76 -15.88 -15.18
CA LEU A 125 -18.99 -14.44 -15.28
C LEU A 125 -19.27 -13.84 -13.90
N ILE A 126 -20.16 -14.44 -13.09
CA ILE A 126 -20.39 -14.00 -11.71
C ILE A 126 -19.08 -14.02 -10.94
N GLY A 127 -18.33 -15.14 -11.00
CA GLY A 127 -17.04 -15.28 -10.34
C GLY A 127 -16.05 -14.18 -10.73
N ALA A 128 -15.97 -13.84 -12.02
CA ALA A 128 -15.10 -12.79 -12.55
C ALA A 128 -15.49 -11.39 -12.06
N VAL A 129 -16.78 -11.08 -12.11
CA VAL A 129 -17.34 -9.79 -11.66
C VAL A 129 -17.03 -9.54 -10.19
N VAL A 130 -17.20 -10.56 -9.33
CA VAL A 130 -16.95 -10.43 -7.88
C VAL A 130 -15.50 -10.66 -7.47
N ALA A 131 -14.61 -10.99 -8.40
CA ALA A 131 -13.19 -11.22 -8.11
C ALA A 131 -12.36 -9.93 -7.97
N SER A 132 -12.91 -8.76 -8.33
CA SER A 132 -12.27 -7.44 -8.10
C SER A 132 -12.28 -7.03 -6.61
N THR A 133 -11.12 -6.59 -6.09
CA THR A 133 -10.92 -6.08 -4.73
C THR A 133 -10.58 -4.59 -4.71
N ASP A 134 -11.02 -3.89 -3.67
CA ASP A 134 -10.84 -2.45 -3.47
C ASP A 134 -9.95 -2.13 -2.25
N ALA A 135 -8.68 -1.79 -2.52
CA ALA A 135 -7.72 -1.39 -1.49
C ALA A 135 -7.97 0.04 -0.97
N ALA A 136 -8.60 0.93 -1.74
CA ALA A 136 -8.90 2.28 -1.27
C ALA A 136 -9.84 2.22 -0.06
N ALA A 137 -10.87 1.38 -0.12
CA ALA A 137 -11.76 1.10 1.01
C ALA A 137 -11.01 0.50 2.22
N VAL A 138 -10.09 -0.44 1.98
CA VAL A 138 -9.25 -1.05 3.02
C VAL A 138 -8.41 0.01 3.73
N PHE A 139 -7.65 0.80 2.96
CA PHE A 139 -6.78 1.82 3.53
C PHE A 139 -7.59 2.87 4.27
N LEU A 140 -8.72 3.29 3.72
CA LEU A 140 -9.60 4.23 4.40
C LEU A 140 -10.03 3.72 5.78
N LEU A 141 -10.51 2.48 5.86
CA LEU A 141 -10.97 1.87 7.10
C LEU A 141 -9.84 1.68 8.12
N VAL A 142 -8.69 1.18 7.69
CA VAL A 142 -7.50 1.02 8.55
C VAL A 142 -7.05 2.38 9.09
N HIS A 143 -7.01 3.39 8.21
CA HIS A 143 -6.64 4.76 8.58
C HIS A 143 -7.70 5.43 9.47
N ALA A 144 -9.00 5.21 9.25
CA ALA A 144 -10.05 5.74 10.12
C ALA A 144 -9.89 5.24 11.57
N GLN A 145 -9.39 4.01 11.74
CA GLN A 145 -9.16 3.40 13.06
C GLN A 145 -7.79 3.72 13.69
N GLY A 146 -7.02 4.67 13.15
CA GLY A 146 -5.73 5.02 13.77
C GLY A 146 -4.59 4.04 13.48
N LEU A 147 -4.78 3.09 12.56
CA LEU A 147 -3.81 2.05 12.27
C LEU A 147 -3.02 2.35 10.99
N ARG A 148 -1.85 1.72 10.87
CA ARG A 148 -1.10 1.60 9.61
C ARG A 148 -0.75 0.13 9.38
N LEU A 149 -0.76 -0.32 8.13
CA LEU A 149 -0.31 -1.67 7.79
C LEU A 149 1.21 -1.73 7.72
N ARG A 150 1.78 -2.91 7.96
CA ARG A 150 3.19 -3.18 7.65
C ARG A 150 3.48 -2.78 6.19
N PRO A 151 4.59 -2.08 5.90
CA PRO A 151 4.88 -1.54 4.57
C PRO A 151 4.77 -2.56 3.44
N ARG A 152 5.32 -3.77 3.64
CA ARG A 152 5.26 -4.85 2.65
C ARG A 152 3.83 -5.30 2.35
N VAL A 153 2.98 -5.45 3.38
CA VAL A 153 1.59 -5.91 3.21
C VAL A 153 0.72 -4.81 2.60
N GLY A 154 0.87 -3.57 3.07
CA GLY A 154 0.19 -2.41 2.50
C GLY A 154 0.53 -2.25 1.02
N ALA A 155 1.82 -2.18 0.69
CA ALA A 155 2.26 -2.06 -0.70
C ALA A 155 1.79 -3.24 -1.58
N THR A 156 1.74 -4.46 -1.03
CA THR A 156 1.23 -5.62 -1.78
C THR A 156 -0.25 -5.44 -2.14
N LEU A 157 -1.07 -5.04 -1.17
CA LEU A 157 -2.52 -4.82 -1.33
C LEU A 157 -2.84 -3.64 -2.27
N GLU A 158 -2.06 -2.56 -2.20
CA GLU A 158 -2.22 -1.38 -3.05
C GLU A 158 -1.99 -1.73 -4.53
N VAL A 159 -0.88 -2.40 -4.82
CA VAL A 159 -0.53 -2.82 -6.18
C VAL A 159 -1.46 -3.93 -6.65
N GLU A 160 -1.83 -4.86 -5.77
CA GLU A 160 -2.79 -5.91 -6.09
C GLU A 160 -4.11 -5.30 -6.56
N SER A 161 -4.75 -4.47 -5.74
CA SER A 161 -6.06 -3.90 -6.05
C SER A 161 -6.04 -3.05 -7.32
N GLY A 162 -5.03 -2.17 -7.46
CA GLY A 162 -4.91 -1.32 -8.66
C GLY A 162 -4.67 -2.11 -9.95
N THR A 163 -3.97 -3.25 -9.88
CA THR A 163 -3.70 -4.10 -11.05
C THR A 163 -4.83 -5.10 -11.33
N ASN A 164 -5.52 -5.56 -10.27
CA ASN A 164 -6.61 -6.52 -10.38
C ASN A 164 -7.79 -5.91 -11.15
N ASP A 165 -8.13 -4.64 -10.94
CA ASP A 165 -9.32 -4.04 -11.54
C ASP A 165 -9.32 -4.10 -13.07
N PRO A 166 -8.26 -3.69 -13.79
CA PRO A 166 -8.15 -3.93 -15.24
C PRO A 166 -8.27 -5.40 -15.63
N PHE A 167 -7.75 -6.33 -14.84
CA PHE A 167 -7.82 -7.76 -15.11
C PHE A 167 -9.22 -8.35 -14.87
N ALA A 168 -9.95 -7.87 -13.85
CA ALA A 168 -11.33 -8.24 -13.60
C ALA A 168 -12.27 -7.68 -14.68
N VAL A 169 -12.04 -6.42 -15.11
CA VAL A 169 -12.73 -5.81 -16.26
C VAL A 169 -12.51 -6.67 -17.50
N PHE A 170 -11.25 -7.07 -17.76
CA PHE A 170 -10.91 -7.97 -18.86
C PHE A 170 -11.71 -9.27 -18.80
N LEU A 171 -11.61 -10.00 -17.70
CA LEU A 171 -12.23 -11.31 -17.57
C LEU A 171 -13.75 -11.20 -17.72
N THR A 172 -14.35 -10.13 -17.20
CA THR A 172 -15.79 -9.85 -17.34
C THR A 172 -16.18 -9.61 -18.79
N LEU A 173 -15.49 -8.70 -19.49
CA LEU A 173 -15.79 -8.38 -20.89
C LEU A 173 -15.63 -9.60 -21.80
N MET A 174 -14.56 -10.38 -21.60
CA MET A 174 -14.32 -11.63 -22.32
C MET A 174 -15.49 -12.61 -22.16
N LEU A 175 -15.98 -12.79 -20.94
CA LEU A 175 -17.08 -13.72 -20.65
C LEU A 175 -18.42 -13.21 -21.18
N VAL A 176 -18.67 -11.91 -21.11
CA VAL A 176 -19.86 -11.30 -21.74
C VAL A 176 -19.84 -11.51 -23.26
N GLU A 177 -18.71 -11.27 -23.91
CA GLU A 177 -18.56 -11.48 -25.36
C GLU A 177 -18.75 -12.96 -25.73
N LEU A 178 -18.15 -13.88 -24.97
CA LEU A 178 -18.30 -15.33 -25.17
C LEU A 178 -19.77 -15.78 -25.05
N ILE A 179 -20.50 -15.27 -24.06
CA ILE A 179 -21.93 -15.57 -23.85
C ILE A 179 -22.80 -14.97 -24.96
N THR A 180 -22.45 -13.78 -25.45
CA THR A 180 -23.26 -13.05 -26.44
C THR A 180 -23.09 -13.61 -27.85
N VAL A 181 -21.85 -13.95 -28.24
CA VAL A 181 -21.51 -14.33 -29.62
C VAL A 181 -21.57 -15.84 -29.84
N GLY A 182 -21.36 -16.67 -28.81
CA GLY A 182 -21.57 -18.13 -28.84
C GLY A 182 -20.59 -18.96 -29.70
N ASP A 183 -20.14 -18.43 -30.84
CA ASP A 183 -19.29 -19.10 -31.83
C ASP A 183 -17.80 -18.69 -31.77
N SER A 184 -17.45 -17.77 -30.86
CA SER A 184 -16.06 -17.31 -30.69
C SER A 184 -15.21 -18.40 -30.02
N THR A 185 -14.18 -18.90 -30.71
CA THR A 185 -13.20 -19.79 -30.06
C THR A 185 -12.49 -19.03 -28.93
N ALA A 186 -12.37 -19.62 -27.74
CA ALA A 186 -11.71 -18.98 -26.59
C ALA A 186 -10.32 -18.38 -26.92
N TRP A 187 -9.59 -19.01 -27.85
CA TRP A 187 -8.33 -18.50 -28.37
C TRP A 187 -8.46 -17.15 -29.09
N HIS A 188 -9.51 -16.96 -29.90
CA HIS A 188 -9.77 -15.71 -30.60
C HIS A 188 -10.02 -14.56 -29.62
N VAL A 189 -10.82 -14.81 -28.59
CA VAL A 189 -11.14 -13.80 -27.56
C VAL A 189 -9.90 -13.42 -26.75
N ILE A 190 -9.04 -14.40 -26.39
CA ILE A 190 -7.75 -14.14 -25.74
C ILE A 190 -6.84 -13.27 -26.62
N MET A 191 -6.76 -13.55 -27.92
CA MET A 191 -5.93 -12.79 -28.87
C MET A 191 -6.43 -11.36 -29.08
N LEU A 192 -7.75 -11.19 -29.27
CA LEU A 192 -8.37 -9.88 -29.40
C LEU A 192 -8.08 -9.03 -28.16
N PHE A 193 -8.24 -9.62 -26.98
CA PHE A 193 -7.94 -8.90 -25.77
C PHE A 193 -6.46 -8.57 -25.58
N LEU A 194 -5.54 -9.52 -25.86
CA LEU A 194 -4.10 -9.25 -25.71
C LEU A 194 -3.68 -8.08 -26.60
N ARG A 195 -4.30 -7.96 -27.78
CA ARG A 195 -4.17 -6.79 -28.66
C ARG A 195 -4.68 -5.52 -27.98
N ASP A 196 -5.90 -5.53 -27.45
CA ASP A 196 -6.53 -4.35 -26.83
C ASP A 196 -5.81 -3.89 -25.55
N ALA A 197 -5.28 -4.83 -24.77
CA ALA A 197 -4.43 -4.57 -23.62
C ALA A 197 -3.07 -3.98 -24.03
N LEU A 198 -2.42 -4.54 -25.05
CA LEU A 198 -1.15 -4.03 -25.57
C LEU A 198 -1.31 -2.63 -26.15
N LEU A 199 -2.35 -2.41 -26.96
CA LEU A 199 -2.68 -1.08 -27.49
C LEU A 199 -3.02 -0.10 -26.36
N GLY A 200 -3.78 -0.54 -25.36
CA GLY A 200 -4.08 0.28 -24.18
C GLY A 200 -2.82 0.67 -23.41
N ALA A 201 -1.87 -0.26 -23.27
CA ALA A 201 -0.58 0.00 -22.65
C ALA A 201 0.27 0.99 -23.44
N VAL A 202 0.30 0.88 -24.77
CA VAL A 202 0.98 1.84 -25.65
C VAL A 202 0.35 3.22 -25.54
N VAL A 203 -0.99 3.33 -25.62
CA VAL A 203 -1.72 4.61 -25.51
C VAL A 203 -1.51 5.23 -24.13
N GLY A 204 -1.59 4.45 -23.06
CA GLY A 204 -1.30 4.92 -21.70
C GLY A 204 0.14 5.39 -21.54
N PHE A 205 1.10 4.67 -22.12
CA PHE A 205 2.51 5.04 -22.06
C PHE A 205 2.80 6.35 -22.79
N VAL A 206 2.38 6.44 -24.04
CA VAL A 206 2.55 7.63 -24.88
C VAL A 206 1.78 8.80 -24.27
N GLY A 207 0.52 8.60 -23.90
CA GLY A 207 -0.34 9.60 -23.27
C GLY A 207 0.26 10.17 -21.99
N GLY A 208 0.69 9.32 -21.05
CA GLY A 208 1.35 9.77 -19.82
C GLY A 208 2.63 10.55 -20.08
N ARG A 209 3.45 10.15 -21.07
CA ARG A 209 4.65 10.91 -21.47
C ARG A 209 4.30 12.28 -22.03
N LEU A 210 3.28 12.37 -22.88
CA LEU A 210 2.83 13.63 -23.46
C LEU A 210 2.29 14.57 -22.39
N VAL A 211 1.53 14.08 -21.41
CA VAL A 211 1.04 14.89 -20.29
C VAL A 211 2.20 15.44 -19.46
N VAL A 212 3.20 14.62 -19.11
CA VAL A 212 4.40 15.09 -18.39
C VAL A 212 5.14 16.17 -19.19
N LEU A 213 5.31 15.98 -20.50
CA LEU A 213 5.93 16.97 -21.37
C LEU A 213 5.13 18.28 -21.42
N ALA A 214 3.81 18.19 -21.53
CA ALA A 214 2.92 19.34 -21.55
C ALA A 214 2.98 20.11 -20.22
N LEU A 215 2.89 19.43 -19.07
CA LEU A 215 2.99 20.04 -17.75
C LEU A 215 4.31 20.80 -17.53
N ASN A 216 5.41 20.27 -18.06
CA ASN A 216 6.73 20.86 -17.86
C ASN A 216 7.09 21.93 -18.91
N ARG A 217 6.52 21.87 -20.12
CA ARG A 217 6.80 22.84 -21.19
C ARG A 217 5.79 23.98 -21.29
N VAL A 218 4.52 23.71 -21.00
CA VAL A 218 3.45 24.72 -21.11
C VAL A 218 3.37 25.49 -19.80
N ALA A 219 3.46 26.81 -19.89
CA ALA A 219 3.20 27.69 -18.76
C ALA A 219 1.68 27.83 -18.57
N LEU A 220 1.09 26.92 -17.81
CA LEU A 220 -0.31 27.01 -17.41
C LEU A 220 -0.47 28.02 -16.26
N PRO A 221 -1.56 28.81 -16.23
CA PRO A 221 -1.93 29.59 -15.06
C PRO A 221 -2.00 28.74 -13.78
N GLN A 222 -1.63 29.34 -12.65
CA GLN A 222 -1.72 28.69 -11.34
C GLN A 222 -3.17 28.20 -11.10
N GLY A 223 -3.30 26.92 -10.75
CA GLY A 223 -4.60 26.25 -10.54
C GLY A 223 -5.13 25.41 -11.71
N LEU A 224 -4.68 25.63 -12.95
CA LEU A 224 -5.13 24.84 -14.11
C LEU A 224 -4.38 23.51 -14.30
N HIS A 225 -3.26 23.31 -13.63
CA HIS A 225 -2.49 22.05 -13.69
C HIS A 225 -3.34 20.83 -13.32
N ALA A 226 -4.12 20.92 -12.24
CA ALA A 226 -4.90 19.80 -11.76
C ALA A 226 -6.11 19.44 -12.67
N PRO A 227 -6.97 20.40 -13.08
CA PRO A 227 -8.00 20.14 -14.09
C PRO A 227 -7.44 19.64 -15.42
N PHE A 228 -6.27 20.14 -15.84
CA PHE A 228 -5.59 19.68 -17.05
C PHE A 228 -5.25 18.18 -16.95
N VAL A 229 -4.64 17.73 -15.85
CA VAL A 229 -4.30 16.32 -15.66
C VAL A 229 -5.54 15.44 -15.58
N ALA A 230 -6.57 15.86 -14.84
CA ALA A 230 -7.83 15.11 -14.75
C ALA A 230 -8.50 14.95 -16.12
N THR A 231 -8.55 16.02 -16.90
CA THR A 231 -9.13 15.99 -18.25
C THR A 231 -8.26 15.19 -19.21
N ALA A 232 -6.93 15.28 -19.11
CA ALA A 232 -6.02 14.48 -19.91
C ALA A 232 -6.18 12.98 -19.63
N ALA A 233 -6.44 12.58 -18.39
CA ALA A 233 -6.79 11.20 -18.06
C ALA A 233 -8.04 10.74 -18.83
N LEU A 234 -9.11 11.55 -18.84
CA LEU A 234 -10.33 11.24 -19.60
C LEU A 234 -10.11 11.22 -21.13
N VAL A 235 -9.25 12.09 -21.65
CA VAL A 235 -8.86 12.07 -23.07
C VAL A 235 -8.10 10.81 -23.41
N ILE A 236 -7.14 10.38 -22.58
CA ILE A 236 -6.41 9.12 -22.76
C ILE A 236 -7.38 7.93 -22.73
N PHE A 237 -8.32 7.91 -21.78
CA PHE A 237 -9.37 6.90 -21.69
C PHE A 237 -10.20 6.83 -22.97
N GLY A 238 -10.76 7.97 -23.40
CA GLY A 238 -11.63 8.04 -24.58
C GLY A 238 -10.89 7.74 -25.89
N ALA A 239 -9.65 8.20 -26.04
CA ALA A 239 -8.82 7.90 -27.21
C ALA A 239 -8.47 6.41 -27.30
N ALA A 240 -8.14 5.78 -26.17
CA ALA A 240 -7.94 4.34 -26.10
C ALA A 240 -9.23 3.58 -26.45
N GLN A 241 -10.36 3.90 -25.81
CA GLN A 241 -11.63 3.21 -26.06
C GLN A 241 -12.11 3.35 -27.51
N SER A 242 -12.03 4.55 -28.10
CA SER A 242 -12.39 4.79 -29.50
C SER A 242 -11.50 4.05 -30.50
N SER A 243 -10.29 3.67 -30.10
CA SER A 243 -9.36 2.87 -30.91
C SER A 243 -9.50 1.36 -30.66
N HIS A 244 -10.55 0.92 -29.97
CA HIS A 244 -10.72 -0.46 -29.49
C HIS A 244 -9.53 -0.94 -28.64
N ALA A 245 -9.02 -0.07 -27.77
CA ALA A 245 -7.98 -0.39 -26.80
C ALA A 245 -8.53 -0.27 -25.37
N SER A 246 -7.93 -0.97 -24.41
CA SER A 246 -8.37 -0.91 -23.02
C SER A 246 -8.11 0.48 -22.40
N GLY A 247 -9.15 1.32 -22.38
CA GLY A 247 -9.07 2.66 -21.81
C GLY A 247 -8.76 2.68 -20.31
N PHE A 248 -9.28 1.71 -19.54
CA PHE A 248 -9.01 1.59 -18.11
C PHE A 248 -7.53 1.28 -17.83
N LEU A 249 -6.92 0.37 -18.61
CA LEU A 249 -5.50 0.08 -18.51
C LEU A 249 -4.64 1.28 -18.95
N ALA A 250 -5.06 1.97 -20.02
CA ALA A 250 -4.37 3.15 -20.54
C ALA A 250 -4.27 4.27 -19.48
N VAL A 251 -5.38 4.60 -18.80
CA VAL A 251 -5.36 5.64 -17.75
C VAL A 251 -4.60 5.22 -16.51
N TYR A 252 -4.70 3.97 -16.08
CA TYR A 252 -3.91 3.47 -14.95
C TYR A 252 -2.41 3.62 -15.20
N LEU A 253 -1.94 3.17 -16.38
CA LEU A 253 -0.53 3.30 -16.77
C LEU A 253 -0.11 4.76 -16.96
N ALA A 254 -0.97 5.60 -17.54
CA ALA A 254 -0.70 7.04 -17.64
C ALA A 254 -0.51 7.67 -16.26
N GLY A 255 -1.35 7.28 -15.28
CA GLY A 255 -1.24 7.68 -13.88
C GLY A 255 0.12 7.31 -13.29
N ILE A 256 0.54 6.04 -13.41
CA ILE A 256 1.87 5.57 -12.95
C ILE A 256 2.99 6.42 -13.56
N ILE A 257 2.90 6.70 -14.85
CA ILE A 257 3.94 7.41 -15.61
C ILE A 257 4.06 8.88 -15.21
N ILE A 258 2.94 9.52 -14.87
CA ILE A 258 2.89 10.91 -14.39
C ILE A 258 3.35 10.97 -12.93
N GLY A 259 2.89 10.04 -12.08
CA GLY A 259 3.20 10.02 -10.64
C GLY A 259 4.67 9.76 -10.32
N ASN A 260 5.39 9.11 -11.23
CA ASN A 260 6.80 8.76 -11.05
C ASN A 260 7.78 9.66 -11.81
N ARG A 261 7.35 10.85 -12.25
CA ARG A 261 8.23 11.84 -12.88
C ARG A 261 8.08 13.22 -12.23
N PRO A 262 9.13 14.05 -12.24
CA PRO A 262 9.02 15.42 -11.77
C PRO A 262 8.06 16.19 -12.68
N THR A 263 7.01 16.74 -12.08
CA THR A 263 5.97 17.54 -12.74
C THR A 263 5.70 18.80 -11.94
N ARG A 264 5.50 19.92 -12.63
CA ARG A 264 5.05 21.17 -11.98
C ARG A 264 3.74 20.96 -11.21
N ALA A 265 3.64 21.60 -10.04
CA ALA A 265 2.45 21.58 -9.18
C ALA A 265 1.96 20.18 -8.77
N HIS A 266 2.87 19.20 -8.61
CA HIS A 266 2.55 17.81 -8.29
C HIS A 266 1.58 17.67 -7.11
N ASN A 267 1.84 18.36 -5.99
CA ASN A 267 0.98 18.30 -4.81
C ASN A 267 -0.43 18.85 -5.05
N SER A 268 -0.57 19.90 -5.86
CA SER A 268 -1.88 20.44 -6.23
C SER A 268 -2.66 19.43 -7.08
N VAL A 269 -1.99 18.79 -8.04
CA VAL A 269 -2.58 17.73 -8.87
C VAL A 269 -3.07 16.56 -8.02
N VAL A 270 -2.21 16.03 -7.13
CA VAL A 270 -2.57 14.91 -6.24
C VAL A 270 -3.74 15.27 -5.33
N THR A 271 -3.73 16.46 -4.71
CA THR A 271 -4.79 16.86 -3.77
C THR A 271 -6.13 17.04 -4.48
N PHE A 272 -6.13 17.64 -5.66
CA PHE A 272 -7.36 17.82 -6.46
C PHE A 272 -7.89 16.48 -6.96
N LEU A 273 -7.03 15.61 -7.47
CA LEU A 273 -7.45 14.27 -7.93
C LEU A 273 -7.96 13.42 -6.76
N ASP A 274 -7.36 13.52 -5.58
CA ASP A 274 -7.89 12.89 -4.37
C ASP A 274 -9.34 13.35 -4.09
N ALA A 275 -9.61 14.66 -4.12
CA ALA A 275 -10.97 15.18 -3.97
C ALA A 275 -11.92 14.75 -5.11
N ALA A 276 -11.42 14.71 -6.35
CA ALA A 276 -12.20 14.31 -7.52
C ALA A 276 -12.57 12.82 -7.48
N THR A 277 -11.65 11.95 -7.06
CA THR A 277 -11.91 10.51 -6.88
C THR A 277 -12.89 10.24 -5.76
N TRP A 278 -12.82 10.99 -4.66
CA TRP A 278 -13.84 10.96 -3.61
C TRP A 278 -15.23 11.26 -4.14
N LEU A 279 -15.36 12.34 -4.91
CA LEU A 279 -16.62 12.69 -5.55
C LEU A 279 -17.08 11.61 -6.53
N ALA A 280 -16.16 11.09 -7.35
CA ALA A 280 -16.42 10.00 -8.29
C ALA A 280 -16.92 8.73 -7.61
N GLN A 281 -16.34 8.36 -6.46
CA GLN A 281 -16.79 7.24 -5.64
C GLN A 281 -18.19 7.48 -5.05
N ILE A 282 -18.44 8.67 -4.48
CA ILE A 282 -19.78 9.01 -3.94
C ILE A 282 -20.83 8.88 -5.04
N VAL A 283 -20.61 9.54 -6.18
CA VAL A 283 -21.54 9.52 -7.31
C VAL A 283 -21.75 8.10 -7.83
N MET A 284 -20.68 7.32 -8.00
CA MET A 284 -20.77 5.95 -8.47
C MET A 284 -21.57 5.06 -7.50
N PHE A 285 -21.27 5.08 -6.20
CA PHE A 285 -22.00 4.25 -5.21
C PHE A 285 -23.47 4.66 -5.08
N VAL A 286 -23.78 5.96 -5.15
CA VAL A 286 -25.17 6.44 -5.13
C VAL A 286 -25.92 5.98 -6.38
N LEU A 287 -25.34 6.13 -7.58
CA LEU A 287 -25.96 5.69 -8.83
C LEU A 287 -26.19 4.18 -8.88
N LEU A 288 -25.21 3.39 -8.44
CA LEU A 288 -25.34 1.94 -8.38
C LEU A 288 -26.36 1.51 -7.31
N GLY A 289 -26.47 2.27 -6.22
CA GLY A 289 -27.54 2.10 -5.24
C GLY A 289 -28.93 2.45 -5.78
N LEU A 290 -29.05 3.46 -6.65
CA LEU A 290 -30.31 3.81 -7.31
C LEU A 290 -30.80 2.72 -8.28
N LEU A 291 -29.86 2.00 -8.92
CA LEU A 291 -30.16 0.95 -9.90
C LEU A 291 -30.65 -0.37 -9.27
N VAL A 292 -30.41 -0.56 -7.97
CA VAL A 292 -30.82 -1.77 -7.26
C VAL A 292 -32.28 -1.68 -6.81
N SER A 293 -33.04 -2.77 -6.98
CA SER A 293 -34.40 -2.88 -6.44
C SER A 293 -34.42 -3.82 -5.24
N PRO A 294 -34.74 -3.34 -4.02
CA PRO A 294 -34.88 -4.16 -2.82
C PRO A 294 -35.77 -5.40 -2.98
N GLN A 295 -36.88 -5.31 -3.71
CA GLN A 295 -37.85 -6.38 -3.90
C GLN A 295 -37.27 -7.50 -4.75
N ARG A 296 -36.55 -7.15 -5.82
CA ARG A 296 -35.84 -8.13 -6.66
C ARG A 296 -34.70 -8.80 -5.88
N LEU A 297 -34.01 -8.01 -5.05
CA LEU A 297 -32.91 -8.48 -4.22
C LEU A 297 -33.33 -9.57 -3.23
N LEU A 298 -34.55 -9.51 -2.68
CA LEU A 298 -35.08 -10.53 -1.76
C LEU A 298 -35.13 -11.94 -2.38
N GLY A 299 -35.33 -12.05 -3.70
CA GLY A 299 -35.32 -13.34 -4.40
C GLY A 299 -33.93 -13.96 -4.51
N SER A 300 -32.90 -13.14 -4.65
CA SER A 300 -31.52 -13.57 -4.93
C SER A 300 -30.60 -13.51 -3.70
N ILE A 301 -31.06 -12.93 -2.58
CA ILE A 301 -30.22 -12.65 -1.41
C ILE A 301 -29.65 -13.92 -0.77
N GLY A 302 -30.44 -14.99 -0.65
CA GLY A 302 -29.99 -16.26 -0.07
C GLY A 302 -28.83 -16.86 -0.86
N PRO A 303 -29.03 -17.14 -2.16
CA PRO A 303 -27.95 -17.55 -3.07
C PRO A 303 -26.72 -16.65 -3.03
N ALA A 304 -26.91 -15.33 -3.09
CA ALA A 304 -25.82 -14.39 -3.14
C ALA A 304 -25.03 -14.32 -1.82
N ILE A 305 -25.66 -14.52 -0.66
CA ILE A 305 -24.97 -14.67 0.63
C ILE A 305 -24.09 -15.92 0.62
N VAL A 306 -24.58 -17.06 0.10
CA VAL A 306 -23.78 -18.28 0.00
C VAL A 306 -22.55 -18.06 -0.88
N ILE A 307 -22.73 -17.40 -2.04
CA ILE A 307 -21.63 -17.03 -2.92
C ILE A 307 -20.64 -16.09 -2.23
N ALA A 308 -21.14 -15.07 -1.51
CA ALA A 308 -20.31 -14.13 -0.76
C ALA A 308 -19.46 -14.84 0.30
N LEU A 309 -20.06 -15.72 1.09
CA LEU A 309 -19.37 -16.48 2.13
C LEU A 309 -18.37 -17.48 1.53
N ALA A 310 -18.73 -18.19 0.47
CA ALA A 310 -17.82 -19.10 -0.22
C ALA A 310 -16.62 -18.35 -0.80
N LEU A 311 -16.85 -17.18 -1.40
CA LEU A 311 -15.79 -16.33 -1.90
C LEU A 311 -14.85 -15.87 -0.77
N MET A 312 -15.40 -15.41 0.36
CA MET A 312 -14.61 -14.85 1.46
C MET A 312 -13.85 -15.90 2.27
N LEU A 313 -14.48 -17.06 2.53
CA LEU A 313 -13.95 -18.09 3.43
C LEU A 313 -13.17 -19.18 2.69
N VAL A 314 -13.41 -19.36 1.39
CA VAL A 314 -12.81 -20.45 0.60
C VAL A 314 -12.03 -19.90 -0.60
N ALA A 315 -12.71 -19.26 -1.56
CA ALA A 315 -12.09 -18.91 -2.84
C ALA A 315 -10.89 -17.97 -2.66
N ARG A 316 -11.07 -16.89 -1.89
CA ARG A 316 -10.04 -15.89 -1.66
C ARG A 316 -8.87 -16.44 -0.83
N PRO A 317 -9.07 -17.13 0.31
CA PRO A 317 -7.98 -17.80 1.02
C PRO A 317 -7.21 -18.79 0.16
N VAL A 318 -7.88 -19.68 -0.58
CA VAL A 318 -7.21 -20.65 -1.44
C VAL A 318 -6.38 -19.95 -2.51
N ALA A 319 -6.96 -18.97 -3.21
CA ALA A 319 -6.25 -18.22 -4.26
C ALA A 319 -5.02 -17.49 -3.70
N VAL A 320 -5.14 -16.81 -2.55
CA VAL A 320 -4.04 -16.07 -1.92
C VAL A 320 -2.94 -17.01 -1.44
N PHE A 321 -3.28 -18.14 -0.80
CA PHE A 321 -2.27 -19.08 -0.30
C PHE A 321 -1.49 -19.74 -1.43
N LEU A 322 -2.15 -20.07 -2.55
CA LEU A 322 -1.49 -20.61 -3.75
C LEU A 322 -0.59 -19.56 -4.41
N CYS A 323 -1.10 -18.35 -4.62
CA CYS A 323 -0.35 -17.26 -5.25
C CYS A 323 0.84 -16.79 -4.41
N LEU A 324 0.69 -16.76 -3.08
CA LEU A 324 1.76 -16.37 -2.15
C LEU A 324 2.61 -17.56 -1.67
N ALA A 325 2.39 -18.79 -2.13
CA ALA A 325 3.23 -19.93 -1.81
C ALA A 325 4.72 -19.72 -2.16
N PRO A 326 5.10 -19.24 -3.36
CA PRO A 326 6.51 -19.05 -3.72
C PRO A 326 7.15 -17.82 -3.06
N PHE A 327 6.33 -16.88 -2.58
CA PHE A 327 6.82 -15.65 -1.97
C PHE A 327 6.92 -15.83 -0.44
N ARG A 328 8.07 -15.52 0.15
CA ARG A 328 8.38 -15.69 1.59
C ARG A 328 7.55 -14.74 2.50
N PHE A 329 6.23 -14.92 2.52
CA PHE A 329 5.28 -14.25 3.41
C PHE A 329 5.02 -15.13 4.63
N ASN A 330 4.88 -14.50 5.80
CA ASN A 330 4.46 -15.21 7.00
C ASN A 330 2.99 -15.65 6.85
N TRP A 331 2.58 -16.74 7.49
CA TRP A 331 1.20 -17.23 7.42
C TRP A 331 0.19 -16.20 7.91
N ARG A 332 0.56 -15.37 8.91
CA ARG A 332 -0.26 -14.26 9.42
C ARG A 332 -0.49 -13.19 8.36
N GLU A 333 0.52 -12.91 7.56
CA GLU A 333 0.44 -11.94 6.45
C GLU A 333 -0.43 -12.51 5.33
N LYS A 334 -0.26 -13.80 4.97
CA LYS A 334 -1.11 -14.48 3.98
C LYS A 334 -2.57 -14.50 4.40
N LEU A 335 -2.84 -14.84 5.66
CA LEU A 335 -4.21 -14.87 6.21
C LEU A 335 -4.84 -13.47 6.23
N PHE A 336 -4.06 -12.44 6.56
CA PHE A 336 -4.55 -11.06 6.48
C PHE A 336 -4.86 -10.66 5.04
N VAL A 337 -3.94 -10.89 4.09
CA VAL A 337 -4.17 -10.59 2.67
C VAL A 337 -5.39 -11.34 2.10
N ALA A 338 -5.60 -12.59 2.53
CA ALA A 338 -6.80 -13.35 2.21
C ALA A 338 -8.08 -12.74 2.79
N TRP A 339 -8.04 -12.27 4.04
CA TRP A 339 -9.21 -11.68 4.71
C TRP A 339 -9.59 -10.30 4.16
N VAL A 340 -8.59 -9.52 3.73
CA VAL A 340 -8.73 -8.10 3.36
C VAL A 340 -9.25 -7.88 1.92
N GLY A 341 -9.70 -8.93 1.24
CA GLY A 341 -10.33 -8.85 -0.09
C GLY A 341 -11.70 -8.18 -0.09
N LEU A 342 -11.78 -6.92 0.34
CA LEU A 342 -12.98 -6.08 0.29
C LEU A 342 -13.39 -5.86 -1.15
N ARG A 343 -14.68 -6.06 -1.43
CA ARG A 343 -15.27 -5.83 -2.75
C ARG A 343 -15.82 -4.41 -2.81
N GLY A 344 -15.48 -3.69 -3.86
CA GLY A 344 -15.84 -2.27 -4.04
C GLY A 344 -16.82 -2.03 -5.17
N ALA A 345 -16.99 -0.76 -5.54
CA ALA A 345 -17.93 -0.36 -6.59
C ALA A 345 -17.56 -0.92 -7.97
N VAL A 346 -16.30 -1.24 -8.22
CA VAL A 346 -15.86 -1.83 -9.49
C VAL A 346 -16.59 -3.13 -9.79
N ALA A 347 -16.79 -3.99 -8.78
CA ALA A 347 -17.54 -5.24 -8.97
C ALA A 347 -19.00 -4.97 -9.38
N ILE A 348 -19.68 -4.03 -8.74
CA ILE A 348 -21.07 -3.68 -9.09
C ILE A 348 -21.14 -3.01 -10.47
N PHE A 349 -20.19 -2.13 -10.78
CA PHE A 349 -20.06 -1.51 -12.10
C PHE A 349 -19.86 -2.55 -13.19
N LEU A 350 -18.98 -3.53 -12.99
CA LEU A 350 -18.78 -4.64 -13.93
C LEU A 350 -20.04 -5.49 -14.13
N ALA A 351 -20.82 -5.68 -13.07
CA ALA A 351 -22.09 -6.39 -13.14
C ALA A 351 -23.17 -5.65 -13.97
N SER A 352 -23.02 -4.34 -14.18
CA SER A 352 -23.92 -3.55 -15.04
C SER A 352 -23.66 -3.76 -16.54
N ILE A 353 -22.47 -4.27 -16.92
CA ILE A 353 -22.11 -4.49 -18.32
C ILE A 353 -23.02 -5.52 -19.00
N PRO A 354 -23.28 -6.71 -18.41
CA PRO A 354 -24.30 -7.64 -18.91
C PRO A 354 -25.67 -7.01 -19.13
N MET A 355 -26.07 -6.03 -18.30
CA MET A 355 -27.37 -5.35 -18.41
C MET A 355 -27.41 -4.44 -19.64
N LEU A 356 -26.32 -3.76 -19.95
CA LEU A 356 -26.20 -2.92 -21.15
C LEU A 356 -26.26 -3.72 -22.44
N VAL A 357 -25.66 -4.92 -22.44
CA VAL A 357 -25.65 -5.82 -23.60
C VAL A 357 -26.98 -6.58 -23.73
N GLY A 358 -27.82 -6.58 -22.69
CA GLY A 358 -29.14 -7.20 -22.71
C GLY A 358 -29.11 -8.72 -22.52
N LEU A 359 -28.16 -9.24 -21.75
CA LEU A 359 -28.12 -10.68 -21.40
C LEU A 359 -29.35 -11.09 -20.58
N SER A 360 -29.84 -12.31 -20.79
CA SER A 360 -31.11 -12.80 -20.21
C SER A 360 -31.15 -12.75 -18.68
N ASN A 361 -30.03 -13.09 -18.03
CA ASN A 361 -29.88 -13.12 -16.57
C ASN A 361 -29.15 -11.88 -16.03
N ALA A 362 -29.08 -10.78 -16.78
CA ALA A 362 -28.25 -9.63 -16.43
C ALA A 362 -28.58 -8.99 -15.07
N TYR A 363 -29.87 -8.84 -14.74
CA TYR A 363 -30.30 -8.33 -13.43
C TYR A 363 -29.87 -9.25 -12.28
N LEU A 364 -29.84 -10.57 -12.50
CA LEU A 364 -29.39 -11.53 -11.50
C LEU A 364 -27.89 -11.33 -11.19
N TYR A 365 -27.05 -11.16 -12.22
CA TYR A 365 -25.62 -10.92 -12.01
C TYR A 365 -25.37 -9.62 -11.22
N PHE A 366 -26.13 -8.57 -11.55
CA PHE A 366 -26.09 -7.29 -10.84
C PHE A 366 -26.47 -7.44 -9.37
N ASP A 367 -27.61 -8.08 -9.08
CA ASP A 367 -28.09 -8.26 -7.71
C ASP A 367 -27.15 -9.12 -6.87
N VAL A 368 -26.59 -10.19 -7.47
CA VAL A 368 -25.59 -11.04 -6.79
C VAL A 368 -24.32 -10.25 -6.47
N ALA A 369 -23.77 -9.52 -7.45
CA ALA A 369 -22.59 -8.69 -7.22
C ALA A 369 -22.83 -7.62 -6.15
N PHE A 370 -24.01 -6.99 -6.17
CA PHE A 370 -24.44 -6.01 -5.18
C PHE A 370 -24.46 -6.62 -3.77
N VAL A 371 -25.11 -7.78 -3.59
CA VAL A 371 -25.17 -8.46 -2.28
C VAL A 371 -23.78 -8.89 -1.82
N VAL A 372 -22.93 -9.41 -2.71
CA VAL A 372 -21.56 -9.80 -2.37
C VAL A 372 -20.76 -8.60 -1.86
N VAL A 373 -20.88 -7.43 -2.50
CA VAL A 373 -20.25 -6.18 -2.05
C VAL A 373 -20.83 -5.71 -0.72
N LEU A 374 -22.15 -5.77 -0.55
CA LEU A 374 -22.81 -5.41 0.69
C LEU A 374 -22.32 -6.25 1.87
N ILE A 375 -22.29 -7.57 1.72
CA ILE A 375 -21.80 -8.51 2.74
C ILE A 375 -20.31 -8.31 2.99
N SER A 376 -19.52 -8.03 1.95
CA SER A 376 -18.07 -7.76 2.08
C SER A 376 -17.83 -6.52 2.94
N LEU A 377 -18.49 -5.40 2.63
CA LEU A 377 -18.38 -4.18 3.40
C LEU A 377 -18.88 -4.36 4.85
N LEU A 378 -20.00 -5.05 5.06
CA LEU A 378 -20.56 -5.30 6.40
C LEU A 378 -19.65 -6.19 7.25
N LEU A 379 -19.24 -7.35 6.73
CA LEU A 379 -18.46 -8.33 7.50
C LEU A 379 -16.97 -7.98 7.52
N GLN A 380 -16.33 -7.91 6.35
CA GLN A 380 -14.89 -7.68 6.28
C GLN A 380 -14.55 -6.23 6.64
N GLY A 381 -15.38 -5.25 6.29
CA GLY A 381 -15.12 -3.84 6.58
C GLY A 381 -15.09 -3.54 8.08
N TRP A 382 -16.03 -4.09 8.84
CA TRP A 382 -16.08 -3.90 10.31
C TRP A 382 -15.00 -4.71 11.04
N THR A 383 -14.69 -5.91 10.55
CA THR A 383 -13.70 -6.80 11.18
C THR A 383 -12.26 -6.49 10.78
N LEU A 384 -12.03 -5.66 9.75
CA LEU A 384 -10.73 -5.34 9.18
C LEU A 384 -9.69 -4.91 10.23
N GLY A 385 -10.04 -3.92 11.04
CA GLY A 385 -9.11 -3.41 12.05
C GLY A 385 -8.87 -4.38 13.21
N PHE A 386 -9.86 -5.20 13.57
CA PHE A 386 -9.69 -6.29 14.53
C PHE A 386 -8.73 -7.36 13.99
N ALA A 387 -8.93 -7.79 12.73
CA ALA A 387 -8.06 -8.74 12.06
C ALA A 387 -6.61 -8.21 11.95
N ALA A 388 -6.44 -6.94 11.60
CA ALA A 388 -5.13 -6.31 11.47
C ALA A 388 -4.36 -6.31 12.81
N ARG A 389 -5.04 -6.03 13.93
CA ARG A 389 -4.47 -6.10 15.28
C ARG A 389 -4.15 -7.53 15.71
N ARG A 390 -5.09 -8.47 15.54
CA ARG A 390 -4.93 -9.88 15.93
C ARG A 390 -3.82 -10.60 15.17
N LEU A 391 -3.63 -10.27 13.90
CA LEU A 391 -2.58 -10.89 13.07
C LEU A 391 -1.23 -10.18 13.19
N HIS A 392 -1.11 -9.14 14.04
CA HIS A 392 0.10 -8.34 14.23
C HIS A 392 0.63 -7.69 12.93
N VAL A 393 -0.27 -7.38 12.00
CA VAL A 393 0.02 -6.70 10.73
C VAL A 393 -0.24 -5.19 10.82
N ALA A 394 -1.03 -4.76 11.82
CA ALA A 394 -1.18 -3.35 12.17
C ALA A 394 -0.01 -2.85 13.03
N LEU A 395 0.53 -1.70 12.65
CA LEU A 395 1.43 -0.89 13.45
C LEU A 395 0.62 0.29 14.01
N PRO A 396 0.85 0.69 15.29
CA PRO A 396 0.33 1.96 15.80
C PRO A 396 0.77 3.09 14.87
N ARG A 397 -0.11 4.06 14.60
CA ARG A 397 0.32 5.29 13.94
C ARG A 397 1.42 5.93 14.78
N ALA A 398 2.65 5.89 14.29
CA ALA A 398 3.66 6.84 14.73
C ALA A 398 3.10 8.25 14.46
N ASP A 399 3.28 9.18 15.41
CA ASP A 399 2.83 10.56 15.33
C ASP A 399 3.01 11.14 13.92
N ARG A 400 2.07 12.01 13.51
CA ARG A 400 2.15 12.76 12.25
C ARG A 400 3.60 13.19 12.04
N GLY A 401 4.23 12.64 11.00
CA GLY A 401 5.55 13.07 10.57
C GLY A 401 5.58 14.60 10.38
N PRO A 402 6.77 15.19 10.33
CA PRO A 402 6.91 16.64 10.18
C PRO A 402 6.03 17.17 9.04
N ARG A 403 5.32 18.27 9.27
CA ARG A 403 4.51 18.89 8.22
C ARG A 403 5.46 19.49 7.18
N ARG A 404 5.35 19.02 5.94
CA ARG A 404 6.15 19.49 4.80
C ARG A 404 5.27 20.34 3.90
N VAL A 405 5.74 21.53 3.57
CA VAL A 405 5.12 22.44 2.62
C VAL A 405 6.14 22.71 1.54
N GLU A 406 5.85 22.34 0.30
CA GLU A 406 6.71 22.68 -0.83
C GLU A 406 6.59 24.17 -1.14
N LEU A 407 7.74 24.83 -1.33
CA LEU A 407 7.82 26.22 -1.73
C LEU A 407 8.44 26.25 -3.13
N ASP A 408 7.64 26.66 -4.11
CA ASP A 408 8.12 26.89 -5.47
C ASP A 408 8.76 28.28 -5.52
N LEU A 409 10.09 28.34 -5.41
CA LEU A 409 10.86 29.58 -5.39
C LEU A 409 11.28 29.97 -6.81
N PRO A 410 11.42 31.28 -7.11
CA PRO A 410 11.88 31.75 -8.41
C PRO A 410 13.19 31.09 -8.85
N GLY A 411 13.27 30.64 -10.10
CA GLY A 411 14.49 30.08 -10.68
C GLY A 411 14.69 28.57 -10.55
N GLN A 412 13.60 27.78 -10.45
CA GLN A 412 13.66 26.30 -10.33
C GLN A 412 14.35 25.80 -9.04
N LEU A 413 14.39 26.64 -8.00
CA LEU A 413 14.87 26.23 -6.69
C LEU A 413 13.74 25.48 -5.98
N GLU A 414 13.70 24.16 -6.15
CA GLU A 414 12.81 23.31 -5.36
C GLU A 414 13.31 23.28 -3.91
N GLN A 415 12.57 23.97 -3.03
CA GLN A 415 12.80 23.92 -1.59
C GLN A 415 11.52 23.47 -0.89
N GLN A 416 11.68 22.74 0.20
CA GLN A 416 10.58 22.36 1.08
C GLN A 416 10.78 23.04 2.42
N LEU A 417 9.71 23.65 2.93
CA LEU A 417 9.62 24.08 4.31
C LEU A 417 9.13 22.91 5.14
N VAL A 418 9.98 22.41 6.03
CA VAL A 418 9.72 21.23 6.85
C VAL A 418 9.62 21.62 8.31
N GLY A 419 8.46 21.36 8.91
CA GLY A 419 8.17 21.68 10.31
C GLY A 419 8.35 20.47 11.24
N TYR A 420 9.22 20.61 12.25
CA TYR A 420 9.51 19.60 13.26
C TYR A 420 9.10 20.07 14.66
N ALA A 421 8.43 19.20 15.40
CA ALA A 421 8.34 19.35 16.85
C ALA A 421 9.69 19.01 17.48
N VAL A 422 10.25 19.94 18.25
CA VAL A 422 11.51 19.75 18.96
C VAL A 422 11.27 18.86 20.17
N ARG A 423 11.66 17.58 20.05
CA ARG A 423 11.47 16.61 21.12
C ARG A 423 12.59 16.67 22.17
N PRO A 424 12.33 16.35 23.45
CA PRO A 424 13.32 16.47 24.53
C PRO A 424 14.59 15.64 24.33
N LYS A 425 14.50 14.48 23.65
CA LYS A 425 15.65 13.58 23.40
C LYS A 425 16.18 13.66 21.97
N SER A 426 15.83 14.71 21.23
CA SER A 426 16.28 14.90 19.85
C SER A 426 17.77 15.25 19.76
N LEU A 427 18.40 14.87 18.65
CA LEU A 427 19.81 15.21 18.38
C LEU A 427 20.00 16.73 18.24
N TYR A 428 18.99 17.42 17.71
CA TYR A 428 18.99 18.87 17.60
C TYR A 428 19.14 19.54 18.97
N LEU A 429 18.33 19.16 19.97
CA LEU A 429 18.37 19.76 21.30
C LEU A 429 19.65 19.38 22.07
N ARG A 430 20.16 18.16 21.86
CA ARG A 430 21.37 17.67 22.54
C ARG A 430 22.68 18.25 21.99
N ARG A 431 22.78 18.47 20.67
CA ARG A 431 24.05 18.83 20.01
C ARG A 431 23.98 20.11 19.19
N GLY A 432 22.81 20.71 19.01
CA GLY A 432 22.61 21.90 18.16
C GLY A 432 22.90 21.63 16.67
N LEU A 433 22.91 20.36 16.24
CA LEU A 433 23.32 20.01 14.88
C LEU A 433 22.17 20.18 13.90
N ILE A 434 22.36 21.10 12.95
CA ILE A 434 21.54 21.22 11.73
C ILE A 434 22.48 21.04 10.53
N PRO A 435 22.12 20.22 9.53
CA PRO A 435 22.91 20.10 8.31
C PRO A 435 23.05 21.42 7.54
N SER A 436 24.21 21.66 6.93
CA SER A 436 24.51 22.89 6.18
C SER A 436 23.59 23.15 4.97
N TRP A 437 22.98 22.09 4.43
CA TRP A 437 22.01 22.17 3.34
C TRP A 437 20.58 22.51 3.79
N SER A 438 20.37 22.73 5.09
CA SER A 438 19.08 23.16 5.65
C SER A 438 19.22 24.48 6.39
N LYS A 439 18.17 25.32 6.33
CA LYS A 439 18.16 26.66 6.94
C LYS A 439 16.94 26.84 7.85
N PRO A 440 17.12 27.07 9.17
CA PRO A 440 16.01 27.38 10.05
C PRO A 440 15.40 28.72 9.63
N THR A 441 14.07 28.77 9.53
CA THR A 441 13.33 29.92 8.96
C THR A 441 12.43 30.59 9.99
N LEU A 442 11.71 29.80 10.79
CA LEU A 442 10.86 30.30 11.88
C LEU A 442 10.68 29.24 12.97
N VAL A 443 10.34 29.68 14.17
CA VAL A 443 10.05 28.85 15.33
C VAL A 443 8.69 29.25 15.89
N ILE A 444 7.85 28.27 16.20
CA ILE A 444 6.58 28.51 16.89
C ILE A 444 6.72 28.06 18.34
N ARG A 445 6.52 29.01 19.26
CA ARG A 445 6.47 28.78 20.71
C ARG A 445 5.20 29.43 21.24
N ASP A 446 4.36 28.68 21.96
CA ASP A 446 3.11 29.17 22.54
C ASP A 446 2.21 29.94 21.55
N GLN A 447 2.05 29.37 20.33
CA GLN A 447 1.29 29.96 19.22
C GLN A 447 1.81 31.31 18.69
N ARG A 448 3.01 31.75 19.12
CA ARG A 448 3.70 32.93 18.57
C ARG A 448 4.72 32.50 17.53
N ILE A 449 4.80 33.26 16.44
CA ILE A 449 5.81 33.08 15.39
C ILE A 449 7.04 33.90 15.78
N LEU A 450 8.16 33.22 15.97
CA LEU A 450 9.45 33.80 16.30
C LEU A 450 10.43 33.55 15.14
N SER A 451 11.32 34.49 14.90
CA SER A 451 12.51 34.23 14.09
C SER A 451 13.47 33.28 14.82
N PRO A 452 14.38 32.59 14.10
CA PRO A 452 15.36 31.72 14.74
C PRO A 452 16.22 32.43 15.80
N ALA A 453 16.54 33.71 15.57
CA ALA A 453 17.31 34.53 16.51
C ALA A 453 16.50 34.89 17.77
N GLU A 454 15.20 35.17 17.63
CA GLU A 454 14.31 35.48 18.78
C GLU A 454 13.99 34.24 19.62
N ALA A 455 14.09 33.06 19.03
CA ALA A 455 13.76 31.79 19.67
C ALA A 455 14.95 31.16 20.42
N GLU A 456 16.16 31.71 20.33
CA GLU A 456 17.35 31.15 20.98
C GLU A 456 17.33 31.38 22.51
N PRO A 457 17.58 30.33 23.33
CA PRO A 457 17.75 28.93 22.95
C PRO A 457 16.41 28.23 22.63
N VAL A 458 16.42 27.41 21.59
CA VAL A 458 15.26 26.59 21.21
C VAL A 458 15.01 25.53 22.27
N SER A 459 13.75 25.40 22.69
CA SER A 459 13.32 24.60 23.83
C SER A 459 12.51 23.38 23.40
N ALA A 460 12.43 22.38 24.29
CA ALA A 460 11.58 21.20 24.05
C ALA A 460 10.11 21.64 23.99
N GLY A 461 9.39 21.19 22.96
CA GLY A 461 8.01 21.63 22.70
C GLY A 461 7.87 22.72 21.64
N ASP A 462 8.96 23.39 21.26
CA ASP A 462 8.95 24.32 20.13
C ASP A 462 8.68 23.60 18.81
N TYR A 463 8.13 24.33 17.84
CA TYR A 463 7.95 23.84 16.47
C TYR A 463 8.88 24.62 15.52
N ILE A 464 9.94 23.98 15.03
CA ILE A 464 10.91 24.60 14.13
C ILE A 464 10.55 24.33 12.68
N TYR A 465 10.65 25.33 11.80
CA TYR A 465 10.51 25.16 10.36
C TYR A 465 11.86 25.42 9.66
N LEU A 466 12.28 24.47 8.83
CA LEU A 466 13.53 24.53 8.06
C LEU A 466 13.24 24.49 6.56
N LEU A 467 13.96 25.30 5.79
CA LEU A 467 14.07 25.17 4.34
C LEU A 467 15.11 24.09 4.01
N ALA A 468 14.74 23.11 3.19
CA ALA A 468 15.64 22.06 2.71
C ALA A 468 15.26 21.55 1.30
N PRO A 469 16.22 21.04 0.51
CA PRO A 469 15.93 20.38 -0.76
C PRO A 469 15.01 19.14 -0.58
N PRO A 470 14.03 18.89 -1.48
CA PRO A 470 13.06 17.78 -1.37
C PRO A 470 13.72 16.42 -1.15
N GLU A 471 14.79 16.15 -1.90
CA GLU A 471 15.53 14.88 -1.89
C GLU A 471 16.22 14.61 -0.54
N LYS A 472 16.49 15.66 0.24
CA LYS A 472 17.20 15.60 1.53
C LYS A 472 16.31 15.88 2.73
N ALA A 473 15.07 16.33 2.50
CA ALA A 473 14.11 16.65 3.55
C ALA A 473 13.88 15.47 4.52
N GLU A 474 13.84 14.23 4.03
CA GLU A 474 13.71 13.04 4.89
C GLU A 474 14.90 12.81 5.83
N ALA A 475 16.10 13.26 5.45
CA ALA A 475 17.27 13.11 6.30
C ALA A 475 17.19 13.99 7.57
N LEU A 476 16.38 15.07 7.54
CA LEU A 476 16.15 15.93 8.70
C LEU A 476 15.38 15.21 9.82
N ASP A 477 14.57 14.20 9.50
CA ASP A 477 13.75 13.47 10.48
C ASP A 477 14.61 12.91 11.62
N ARG A 478 15.82 12.43 11.29
CA ARG A 478 16.76 11.85 12.26
C ARG A 478 17.22 12.84 13.33
N PHE A 479 17.18 14.15 13.06
CA PHE A 479 17.64 15.17 14.00
C PHE A 479 16.60 15.53 15.05
N PHE A 480 15.31 15.34 14.74
CA PHE A 480 14.18 15.80 15.55
C PHE A 480 13.34 14.68 16.18
N VAL A 481 13.56 13.41 15.80
CA VAL A 481 12.97 12.25 16.47
C VAL A 481 13.64 12.04 17.84
N ASP A 482 12.87 11.56 18.83
CA ASP A 482 13.46 11.13 20.11
C ASP A 482 14.47 10.04 19.82
N MET A 483 15.73 10.22 20.21
CA MET A 483 16.60 9.06 20.34
C MET A 483 15.91 8.12 21.33
N SER A 484 15.52 6.93 20.86
CA SER A 484 15.34 5.81 21.76
C SER A 484 16.59 5.77 22.64
N PRO A 485 16.49 5.62 23.97
CA PRO A 485 17.67 5.29 24.75
C PRO A 485 18.30 4.13 23.99
N SER A 486 19.58 4.27 23.61
CA SER A 486 20.32 3.17 22.99
C SER A 486 19.92 1.97 23.81
N SER A 487 19.19 1.02 23.22
CA SER A 487 19.04 -0.29 23.83
C SER A 487 20.47 -0.64 24.17
N ALA A 488 20.75 -0.87 25.46
CA ALA A 488 22.03 -1.42 25.84
C ALA A 488 22.28 -2.55 24.84
N PRO A 489 23.36 -2.48 24.04
CA PRO A 489 23.50 -3.38 22.92
C PRO A 489 23.33 -4.81 23.42
N ASP A 490 22.55 -5.63 22.69
CA ASP A 490 22.12 -6.96 23.11
C ASP A 490 23.27 -7.72 23.82
N PRO A 491 23.17 -7.99 25.14
CA PRO A 491 24.28 -8.52 25.95
C PRO A 491 24.89 -9.79 25.35
N HIS A 492 24.02 -10.64 24.78
CA HIS A 492 24.39 -11.89 24.13
C HIS A 492 25.24 -11.72 22.86
N LEU A 493 25.20 -10.54 22.21
CA LEU A 493 25.99 -10.25 21.01
C LEU A 493 27.28 -9.47 21.32
N LEU A 494 27.38 -8.79 22.46
CA LEU A 494 28.40 -7.75 22.69
C LEU A 494 29.35 -7.97 23.88
N GLY A 495 29.13 -9.01 24.69
CA GLY A 495 29.97 -9.28 25.86
C GLY A 495 29.74 -8.21 26.93
N ASP A 496 29.93 -8.58 28.19
CA ASP A 496 29.41 -7.79 29.30
C ASP A 496 30.21 -6.49 29.52
N PHE A 497 31.48 -6.47 29.09
CA PHE A 497 32.40 -5.34 29.29
C PHE A 497 33.37 -5.16 28.12
N MET A 498 33.82 -3.92 27.87
CA MET A 498 34.70 -3.57 26.75
C MET A 498 35.98 -2.92 27.27
N VAL A 499 37.13 -3.38 26.77
CA VAL A 499 38.46 -2.94 27.18
C VAL A 499 39.28 -2.55 25.94
N VAL A 500 40.10 -1.51 26.06
CA VAL A 500 40.99 -1.05 24.98
C VAL A 500 42.14 -2.03 24.81
N GLY A 501 42.58 -2.28 23.57
CA GLY A 501 43.63 -3.25 23.24
C GLY A 501 44.99 -2.97 23.88
N GLU A 502 45.25 -1.74 24.31
CA GLU A 502 46.50 -1.33 24.95
C GLU A 502 46.57 -1.69 26.44
N VAL A 503 45.46 -2.12 27.05
CA VAL A 503 45.44 -2.56 28.46
C VAL A 503 46.21 -3.87 28.61
N THR A 504 47.01 -4.00 29.67
CA THR A 504 47.78 -5.21 29.92
C THR A 504 46.93 -6.33 30.52
N LEU A 505 47.32 -7.59 30.28
CA LEU A 505 46.66 -8.74 30.89
C LEU A 505 46.78 -8.71 32.43
N GLY A 506 47.89 -8.18 32.97
CA GLY A 506 48.08 -8.02 34.41
C GLY A 506 47.10 -7.02 35.04
N ASP A 507 46.83 -5.90 34.37
CA ASP A 507 45.83 -4.93 34.81
C ASP A 507 44.41 -5.52 34.75
N LEU A 508 44.12 -6.30 33.69
CA LEU A 508 42.87 -7.02 33.54
C LEU A 508 42.68 -8.06 34.67
N ALA A 509 43.73 -8.81 34.98
CA ALA A 509 43.77 -9.80 36.05
C ALA A 509 43.53 -9.15 37.42
N GLY A 510 44.13 -7.98 37.68
CA GLY A 510 43.95 -7.25 38.93
C GLY A 510 42.51 -6.74 39.14
N ILE A 511 41.80 -6.41 38.06
CA ILE A 511 40.42 -5.88 38.12
C ILE A 511 39.39 -7.02 38.20
N TYR A 512 39.56 -8.06 37.38
CA TYR A 512 38.55 -9.12 37.21
C TYR A 512 38.91 -10.43 37.92
N GLY A 513 40.06 -10.51 38.61
CA GLY A 513 40.46 -11.68 39.39
C GLY A 513 40.84 -12.91 38.55
N VAL A 514 41.25 -12.69 37.30
CA VAL A 514 41.56 -13.74 36.32
C VAL A 514 43.02 -14.18 36.46
N ASN A 515 43.30 -15.48 36.42
CA ASN A 515 44.68 -15.97 36.50
C ASN A 515 45.41 -15.82 35.15
N VAL A 516 46.52 -15.08 35.14
CA VAL A 516 47.39 -14.89 33.98
C VAL A 516 48.80 -15.36 34.34
N ALA A 517 49.47 -16.03 33.40
CA ALA A 517 50.84 -16.48 33.61
C ALA A 517 51.80 -15.28 33.83
N PRO A 518 52.81 -15.36 34.72
CA PRO A 518 53.65 -14.20 35.09
C PRO A 518 54.42 -13.59 33.91
N ASP A 519 54.72 -14.41 32.91
CA ASP A 519 55.38 -14.08 31.65
C ASP A 519 54.45 -13.36 30.66
N GLU A 520 53.13 -13.56 30.75
CA GLU A 520 52.13 -12.92 29.88
C GLU A 520 51.51 -11.67 30.50
N ALA A 521 51.68 -11.44 31.79
CA ALA A 521 51.07 -10.32 32.51
C ALA A 521 51.44 -8.94 31.95
N GLN A 522 52.60 -8.81 31.29
CA GLN A 522 53.04 -7.56 30.65
C GLN A 522 52.53 -7.38 29.21
N LEU A 523 51.94 -8.40 28.59
CA LEU A 523 51.40 -8.29 27.25
C LEU A 523 50.13 -7.45 27.25
N THR A 524 49.98 -6.60 26.23
CA THR A 524 48.71 -5.92 25.96
C THR A 524 47.70 -6.93 25.43
N LEU A 525 46.40 -6.66 25.62
CA LEU A 525 45.35 -7.50 25.06
C LEU A 525 45.47 -7.61 23.53
N ALA A 526 45.89 -6.54 22.85
CA ALA A 526 46.15 -6.57 21.41
C ALA A 526 47.29 -7.53 21.04
N ASP A 527 48.41 -7.45 21.76
CA ASP A 527 49.57 -8.33 21.53
C ASP A 527 49.25 -9.78 21.90
N TYR A 528 48.41 -10.01 22.91
CA TYR A 528 47.93 -11.34 23.26
C TYR A 528 47.16 -11.99 22.10
N PHE A 529 46.29 -11.22 21.43
CA PHE A 529 45.60 -11.67 20.22
C PHE A 529 46.56 -11.95 19.06
N ASP A 530 47.59 -11.13 18.88
CA ASP A 530 48.59 -11.32 17.81
C ASP A 530 49.50 -12.53 18.06
N VAL A 531 49.83 -12.84 19.32
CA VAL A 531 50.69 -14.00 19.69
C VAL A 531 49.92 -15.32 19.65
N HIS A 532 48.66 -15.32 20.10
CA HIS A 532 47.90 -16.56 20.32
C HIS A 532 46.96 -16.95 19.16
N LEU A 533 46.80 -16.10 18.15
CA LEU A 533 46.11 -16.47 16.92
C LEU A 533 47.12 -16.83 15.84
N ASP A 534 47.01 -18.04 15.28
CA ASP A 534 47.81 -18.51 14.13
C ASP A 534 47.60 -17.68 12.84
N ARG A 535 46.70 -16.68 12.87
CA ARG A 535 46.30 -15.86 11.73
C ARG A 535 45.96 -14.46 12.21
N ALA A 536 46.12 -13.47 11.31
CA ALA A 536 45.75 -12.09 11.58
C ALA A 536 44.33 -11.99 12.19
N PRO A 537 44.18 -11.24 13.29
CA PRO A 537 42.94 -11.22 14.05
C PRO A 537 41.79 -10.72 13.18
N LYS A 538 40.69 -11.48 13.19
CA LYS A 538 39.45 -11.11 12.52
C LYS A 538 38.44 -10.64 13.56
N LEU A 539 37.55 -9.74 13.14
CA LEU A 539 36.48 -9.25 13.97
C LEU A 539 35.60 -10.43 14.41
N GLY A 540 35.40 -10.59 15.72
CA GLY A 540 34.74 -11.73 16.35
C GLY A 540 35.64 -12.91 16.71
N ALA A 541 36.96 -12.83 16.52
CA ALA A 541 37.89 -13.85 17.02
C ALA A 541 37.83 -13.92 18.55
N THR A 542 37.88 -15.13 19.11
CA THR A 542 37.75 -15.35 20.55
C THR A 542 38.98 -16.06 21.10
N LEU A 543 39.51 -15.60 22.23
CA LEU A 543 40.57 -16.26 22.98
C LEU A 543 40.12 -16.50 24.42
N PRO A 544 40.18 -17.74 24.93
CA PRO A 544 39.90 -18.01 26.33
C PRO A 544 41.02 -17.47 27.22
N LEU A 545 40.67 -16.83 28.33
CA LEU A 545 41.58 -16.35 29.37
C LEU A 545 41.03 -16.76 30.74
N ASP A 546 41.46 -17.92 31.23
CA ASP A 546 41.01 -18.55 32.48
C ASP A 546 39.47 -18.60 32.59
N SER A 547 38.86 -17.83 33.49
CA SER A 547 37.41 -17.81 33.70
C SER A 547 36.65 -16.89 32.76
N ILE A 548 37.28 -16.20 31.81
CA ILE A 548 36.62 -15.29 30.87
C ILE A 548 37.03 -15.58 29.42
N VAL A 549 36.23 -15.12 28.46
CA VAL A 549 36.56 -15.20 27.02
C VAL A 549 36.74 -13.80 26.47
N LEU A 550 37.93 -13.53 25.93
CA LEU A 550 38.26 -12.31 25.21
C LEU A 550 37.71 -12.40 23.78
N VAL A 551 37.08 -11.33 23.27
CA VAL A 551 36.50 -11.28 21.92
C VAL A 551 37.01 -10.04 21.18
N ALA A 552 37.62 -10.20 20.01
CA ALA A 552 38.07 -9.09 19.18
C ALA A 552 36.87 -8.32 18.59
N ARG A 553 36.70 -7.05 18.97
CA ARG A 553 35.50 -6.25 18.60
C ARG A 553 35.75 -5.23 17.51
N SER A 554 36.92 -4.61 17.52
CA SER A 554 37.33 -3.71 16.45
C SER A 554 38.78 -3.92 16.11
N LEU A 555 39.11 -3.70 14.84
CA LEU A 555 40.47 -3.78 14.32
C LEU A 555 40.89 -2.39 13.86
N GLY A 556 42.07 -1.95 14.27
CA GLY A 556 42.71 -0.73 13.80
C GLY A 556 44.11 -1.08 13.30
N GLY A 557 44.45 -0.71 12.05
CA GLY A 557 45.78 -0.98 11.49
C GLY A 557 46.15 -2.47 11.42
N GLY A 558 45.18 -3.39 11.40
CA GLY A 558 45.41 -4.84 11.39
C GLY A 558 45.55 -5.49 12.78
N ARG A 559 45.51 -4.70 13.86
CA ARG A 559 45.55 -5.16 15.25
C ARG A 559 44.22 -4.99 15.95
N VAL A 560 43.97 -5.74 17.02
CA VAL A 560 42.75 -5.60 17.84
C VAL A 560 42.83 -4.33 18.67
N ASN A 561 41.92 -3.39 18.41
CA ASN A 561 41.87 -2.09 19.09
C ASN A 561 40.91 -2.11 20.29
N VAL A 562 39.84 -2.91 20.21
CA VAL A 562 38.87 -3.07 21.29
C VAL A 562 38.55 -4.55 21.48
N ILE A 563 38.60 -5.01 22.73
CA ILE A 563 38.30 -6.37 23.15
C ILE A 563 37.06 -6.36 24.03
N GLY A 564 36.13 -7.28 23.79
CA GLY A 564 35.01 -7.56 24.69
C GLY A 564 35.36 -8.71 25.64
N LEU A 565 34.94 -8.61 26.90
CA LEU A 565 35.03 -9.67 27.90
C LEU A 565 33.68 -10.39 27.95
N ARG A 566 33.69 -11.72 27.84
CA ARG A 566 32.50 -12.56 28.02
C ARG A 566 32.70 -13.45 29.24
N LEU A 567 31.83 -13.31 30.24
CA LEU A 567 31.81 -14.20 31.40
C LEU A 567 31.17 -15.55 30.99
N PRO A 568 31.52 -16.68 31.61
CA PRO A 568 30.85 -17.95 31.39
C PRO A 568 29.47 -17.86 32.07
N GLU A 569 28.40 -17.95 31.29
CA GLU A 569 27.06 -18.20 31.84
C GLU A 569 26.98 -19.67 32.30
N ASP A 570 26.36 -19.92 33.46
CA ASP A 570 25.99 -21.26 33.91
C ASP A 570 25.10 -21.94 32.86
N ASP A 571 25.55 -23.10 32.36
CA ASP A 571 24.83 -24.10 31.57
C ASP A 571 24.00 -23.62 30.35
N GLU A 572 24.67 -23.38 29.21
CA GLU A 572 24.09 -23.60 27.89
C GLU A 572 24.71 -24.88 27.28
N PRO A 573 23.95 -25.96 27.03
CA PRO A 573 24.55 -27.19 26.49
C PRO A 573 25.13 -26.90 25.09
N PRO A 574 26.34 -27.41 24.79
CA PRO A 574 27.00 -27.14 23.52
C PRO A 574 26.11 -27.57 22.36
N ARG A 575 25.83 -26.63 21.44
CA ARG A 575 25.08 -26.92 20.20
C ARG A 575 25.74 -28.12 19.51
N PRO A 576 24.99 -29.18 19.17
CA PRO A 576 25.59 -30.38 18.58
C PRO A 576 26.32 -30.03 17.28
N PRO A 577 27.49 -30.64 17.02
CA PRO A 577 28.26 -30.35 15.82
C PRO A 577 27.42 -30.62 14.57
N MET A 578 27.43 -29.67 13.63
CA MET A 578 26.70 -29.78 12.38
C MET A 578 27.10 -31.07 11.65
N THR A 579 26.13 -31.92 11.34
CA THR A 579 26.37 -33.14 10.56
C THR A 579 26.93 -32.78 9.18
N ARG A 580 27.74 -33.67 8.58
CA ARG A 580 28.33 -33.48 7.23
C ARG A 580 27.30 -33.06 6.18
N ILE A 581 26.05 -33.51 6.34
CA ILE A 581 24.91 -33.18 5.46
C ILE A 581 24.50 -31.71 5.60
N GLN A 582 24.51 -31.15 6.81
CA GLN A 582 24.17 -29.75 7.08
C GLN A 582 25.27 -28.81 6.57
N THR A 583 26.54 -29.20 6.68
CA THR A 583 27.66 -28.45 6.08
C THR A 583 27.63 -28.50 4.55
N LEU A 584 27.25 -29.64 3.96
CA LEU A 584 27.09 -29.75 2.51
C LEU A 584 25.93 -28.89 1.99
N LYS A 585 24.77 -28.90 2.66
CA LYS A 585 23.62 -28.04 2.32
C LYS A 585 23.97 -26.56 2.38
N ARG A 586 24.76 -26.15 3.37
CA ARG A 586 25.18 -24.75 3.51
C ARG A 586 26.20 -24.34 2.45
N LYS A 587 27.15 -25.23 2.09
CA LYS A 587 28.08 -24.99 0.97
C LYS A 587 27.34 -24.93 -0.37
N LEU A 588 26.39 -25.84 -0.61
CA LEU A 588 25.55 -25.82 -1.82
C LEU A 588 24.69 -24.57 -1.88
N ALA A 589 24.10 -24.13 -0.77
CA ALA A 589 23.34 -22.88 -0.70
C ALA A 589 24.23 -21.64 -0.95
N ALA A 590 25.48 -21.64 -0.48
CA ALA A 590 26.42 -20.56 -0.74
C ALA A 590 26.89 -20.53 -2.20
N ILE A 591 27.11 -21.68 -2.83
CA ILE A 591 27.45 -21.79 -4.25
C ILE A 591 26.25 -21.38 -5.12
N TRP A 592 25.04 -21.77 -4.73
CA TRP A 592 23.82 -21.32 -5.42
C TRP A 592 23.61 -19.81 -5.33
N ALA A 593 23.90 -19.20 -4.17
CA ALA A 593 23.83 -17.75 -4.01
C ALA A 593 24.85 -17.03 -4.90
N SER A 594 26.08 -17.56 -5.03
CA SER A 594 27.11 -16.95 -5.89
C SER A 594 26.82 -17.09 -7.39
N VAL A 595 26.10 -18.13 -7.80
CA VAL A 595 25.72 -18.35 -9.21
C VAL A 595 24.44 -17.58 -9.57
N ALA A 596 23.54 -17.35 -8.60
CA ALA A 596 22.29 -16.62 -8.81
C ALA A 596 22.43 -15.08 -8.75
N GLY A 597 23.63 -14.54 -8.47
CA GLY A 597 23.86 -13.10 -8.45
C GLY A 597 22.96 -12.33 -7.48
N ILE A 598 22.78 -12.85 -6.26
CA ILE A 598 22.14 -12.15 -5.13
C ILE A 598 23.18 -11.85 -4.06
#